data_AF-A0A316S4G2-F1
#
_entry.id   AF-A0A316S4G2-F1
#
_cell.length_a   1.000
_cell.length_b   1.000
_cell.length_c   1.000
_cell.angle_alpha   90.00
_cell.angle_beta   90.00
_cell.angle_gamma   90.00
#
_symmetry.space_group_name_H-M   'P 1'
#
loop_
_entity.id
_entity.type
_entity.pdbx_description
1 polymer ?
#
loop_
_entity_poly.entity_id
_entity_poly.type
_entity_poly.pdbx_seq_one_letter_code
_entity_poly.pdbx_strand_id
1 'polypeptide(L)'
;MTMDSREDIRDRLLADLARRGMLAGEDGGLRAPLTRWGQPAWRDVPAAGDAGAPQSLMDATARQRRLVEVACAEPACGDNACAAWVEDAFDALGLGFVGGHATELYERYCSLTDLADLKVGMAVAVGEHPYSAAGRRFGHVGLYVGDGRLMDCVEGRVRRAPLDLWLSTYGVMSAPRWGWLGGIDLSLA
;
A
#
# COMPACT_ATOMS: atom_id res chain seq x y z
N MET A 1 -18.40 5.50 -3.77
CA MET A 1 -18.30 5.22 -2.32
C MET A 1 -18.78 6.47 -1.63
N THR A 2 -19.91 6.41 -0.92
CA THR A 2 -20.45 7.58 -0.22
C THR A 2 -19.56 7.90 0.99
N MET A 3 -19.52 9.16 1.42
CA MET A 3 -18.74 9.58 2.61
C MET A 3 -19.07 8.71 3.84
N ASP A 4 -20.37 8.40 3.98
CA ASP A 4 -20.96 7.49 4.96
C ASP A 4 -20.30 6.09 4.97
N SER A 5 -20.08 5.49 3.79
CA SER A 5 -19.41 4.19 3.68
C SER A 5 -17.92 4.21 4.01
N ARG A 6 -17.26 5.38 3.95
CA ARG A 6 -15.84 5.52 4.29
C ARG A 6 -15.65 5.67 5.79
N GLU A 7 -16.49 6.48 6.43
CA GLU A 7 -16.55 6.60 7.89
C GLU A 7 -16.86 5.23 8.53
N ASP A 8 -17.83 4.50 7.98
CA ASP A 8 -18.14 3.14 8.42
C ASP A 8 -16.92 2.19 8.37
N ILE A 9 -16.12 2.24 7.29
CA ILE A 9 -14.93 1.39 7.15
C ILE A 9 -13.85 1.78 8.15
N ARG A 10 -13.62 3.08 8.32
CA ARG A 10 -12.68 3.61 9.31
C ARG A 10 -13.06 3.12 10.72
N ASP A 11 -14.32 3.29 11.10
CA ASP A 11 -14.79 2.94 12.45
C ASP A 11 -14.70 1.43 12.69
N ARG A 12 -15.01 0.61 11.68
CA ARG A 12 -14.83 -0.85 11.76
C ARG A 12 -13.37 -1.24 11.95
N LEU A 13 -12.45 -0.61 11.22
CA LEU A 13 -11.01 -0.86 11.38
C LEU A 13 -10.53 -0.46 12.77
N LEU A 14 -10.88 0.75 13.23
CA LEU A 14 -10.49 1.24 14.57
C LEU A 14 -11.03 0.34 15.67
N ALA A 15 -12.29 -0.10 15.57
CA ALA A 15 -12.86 -1.05 16.50
C ALA A 15 -12.13 -2.41 16.48
N ASP A 16 -11.67 -2.88 15.31
CA ASP A 16 -10.87 -4.10 15.21
C ASP A 16 -9.48 -3.96 15.85
N LEU A 17 -8.80 -2.84 15.61
CA LEU A 17 -7.53 -2.53 16.26
C LEU A 17 -7.68 -2.46 17.79
N ALA A 18 -8.76 -1.84 18.27
CA ALA A 18 -9.08 -1.78 19.70
C ALA A 18 -9.29 -3.18 20.28
N ARG A 19 -10.13 -4.02 19.65
CA ARG A 19 -10.39 -5.40 20.07
C ARG A 19 -9.12 -6.25 20.15
N ARG A 20 -8.16 -5.99 19.25
CA ARG A 20 -6.86 -6.68 19.21
C ARG A 20 -5.81 -6.09 20.15
N GLY A 21 -6.14 -5.04 20.92
CA GLY A 21 -5.19 -4.35 21.78
C GLY A 21 -4.03 -3.70 21.01
N MET A 22 -4.31 -3.23 19.79
CA MET A 22 -3.33 -2.62 18.88
C MET A 22 -3.35 -1.08 18.92
N LEU A 23 -4.35 -0.47 19.55
CA LEU A 23 -4.36 0.98 19.81
C LEU A 23 -3.50 1.31 21.04
N ALA A 24 -2.90 2.49 21.03
CA ALA A 24 -2.34 3.08 22.24
C ALA A 24 -3.46 3.35 23.26
N GLY A 25 -3.14 3.38 24.56
CA GLY A 25 -4.10 3.75 25.59
C GLY A 25 -4.69 5.14 25.36
N GLU A 26 -5.88 5.41 25.91
CA GLU A 26 -6.60 6.67 25.71
C GLU A 26 -5.84 7.87 26.29
N ASP A 27 -5.04 8.54 25.47
CA ASP A 27 -4.66 9.93 25.72
C ASP A 27 -5.86 10.79 25.29
N GLY A 28 -6.77 11.04 26.24
CA GLY A 28 -8.07 11.66 26.05
C GLY A 28 -8.08 13.09 25.47
N GLY A 29 -7.70 13.28 24.21
CA GLY A 29 -7.86 14.57 23.53
C GLY A 29 -7.57 14.55 22.03
N LEU A 30 -8.49 15.16 21.25
CA LEU A 30 -8.45 15.76 19.90
C LEU A 30 -7.51 15.25 18.76
N ARG A 31 -6.63 14.28 18.98
CA ARG A 31 -5.69 13.74 17.99
C ARG A 31 -6.19 12.41 17.43
N ALA A 32 -5.87 12.14 16.16
CA ALA A 32 -6.16 10.85 15.55
C ALA A 32 -5.55 9.71 16.38
N PRO A 33 -6.28 8.58 16.57
CA PRO A 33 -5.80 7.48 17.40
C PRO A 33 -4.48 6.94 16.88
N LEU A 34 -3.55 6.66 17.79
CA LEU A 34 -2.28 6.01 17.49
C LEU A 34 -2.37 4.51 17.78
N THR A 35 -1.56 3.73 17.09
CA THR A 35 -1.30 2.35 17.45
C THR A 35 -0.33 2.28 18.61
N ARG A 36 -0.25 1.13 19.28
CA ARG A 36 0.74 0.86 20.34
C ARG A 36 2.20 0.94 19.87
N TRP A 37 2.42 1.03 18.55
CA TRP A 37 3.73 1.19 17.91
C TRP A 37 4.00 2.66 17.52
N GLY A 38 3.15 3.59 17.94
CA GLY A 38 3.30 5.02 17.66
C GLY A 38 2.93 5.43 16.23
N GLN A 39 2.33 4.53 15.44
CA GLN A 39 1.86 4.82 14.10
C GLN A 39 0.44 5.39 14.12
N PRO A 40 0.04 6.23 13.15
CA PRO A 40 -1.36 6.57 12.96
C PRO A 40 -2.21 5.30 12.75
N ALA A 41 -3.31 5.16 13.50
CA ALA A 41 -4.25 4.05 13.35
C ALA A 41 -5.17 4.23 12.14
N TRP A 42 -5.30 5.46 11.65
CA TRP A 42 -5.96 5.80 10.39
C TRP A 42 -5.13 6.82 9.62
N ARG A 43 -5.09 6.67 8.30
CA ARG A 43 -4.39 7.58 7.37
C ARG A 43 -5.37 8.02 6.29
N ASP A 44 -5.75 9.30 6.33
CA ASP A 44 -6.61 9.88 5.31
C ASP A 44 -5.85 10.05 3.99
N VAL A 45 -6.51 9.67 2.90
CA VAL A 45 -6.04 9.89 1.54
C VAL A 45 -7.01 10.86 0.86
N PRO A 46 -6.53 12.02 0.32
CA PRO A 46 -7.38 12.93 -0.44
C PRO A 46 -8.02 12.25 -1.65
N ALA A 47 -9.18 12.72 -2.10
CA ALA A 47 -9.81 12.12 -3.27
C ALA A 47 -9.00 12.44 -4.53
N ALA A 48 -9.08 11.57 -5.54
CA ALA A 48 -8.37 11.81 -6.80
C ALA A 48 -8.79 13.17 -7.41
N GLY A 49 -7.80 14.00 -7.74
CA GLY A 49 -8.00 15.37 -8.24
C GLY A 49 -7.96 16.46 -7.16
N ASP A 50 -8.00 16.10 -5.88
CA ASP A 50 -7.80 17.06 -4.78
C ASP A 50 -6.32 17.45 -4.66
N ALA A 51 -6.06 18.62 -4.08
CA ALA A 51 -4.70 19.04 -3.77
C ALA A 51 -4.03 18.05 -2.80
N GLY A 52 -2.81 17.61 -3.13
CA GLY A 52 -2.06 16.62 -2.35
C GLY A 52 -2.54 15.18 -2.53
N ALA A 53 -3.45 14.91 -3.46
CA ALA A 53 -3.88 13.56 -3.80
C ALA A 53 -2.77 12.80 -4.57
N PRO A 54 -2.65 11.48 -4.36
CA PRO A 54 -1.88 10.60 -5.24
C PRO A 54 -2.36 10.67 -6.69
N GLN A 55 -1.47 10.36 -7.64
CA GLN A 55 -1.74 10.44 -9.08
C GLN A 55 -3.00 9.67 -9.48
N SER A 56 -3.86 10.26 -10.33
CA SER A 56 -5.00 9.55 -10.93
C SER A 56 -4.54 8.58 -12.03
N LEU A 57 -5.34 7.55 -12.34
CA LEU A 57 -5.02 6.67 -13.47
C LEU A 57 -5.14 7.40 -14.82
N MET A 58 -5.98 8.43 -14.88
CA MET A 58 -6.13 9.27 -16.06
C MET A 58 -4.87 10.10 -16.34
N ASP A 59 -4.12 10.49 -15.32
CA ASP A 59 -2.88 11.27 -15.45
C ASP A 59 -1.62 10.41 -15.62
N ALA A 60 -1.76 9.09 -15.63
CA ALA A 60 -0.65 8.15 -15.79
C ALA A 60 -0.03 8.19 -17.20
N THR A 61 1.25 7.85 -17.34
CA THR A 61 1.88 7.63 -18.65
C THR A 61 1.37 6.32 -19.27
N ALA A 62 1.62 6.12 -20.57
CA ALA A 62 1.30 4.85 -21.23
C ALA A 62 1.99 3.65 -20.56
N ARG A 63 3.25 3.81 -20.13
CA ARG A 63 4.02 2.77 -19.44
C ARG A 63 3.45 2.44 -18.06
N GLN A 64 3.05 3.46 -17.29
CA GLN A 64 2.37 3.26 -16.00
C GLN A 64 1.04 2.51 -16.17
N ARG A 65 0.20 2.93 -17.13
CA ARG A 65 -1.08 2.23 -17.39
C ARG A 65 -0.85 0.79 -17.83
N ARG A 66 0.16 0.53 -18.65
CA ARG A 66 0.50 -0.81 -19.09
C ARG A 66 0.93 -1.72 -17.92
N LEU A 67 1.67 -1.21 -16.93
CA LEU A 67 1.97 -1.96 -15.72
C LEU A 67 0.69 -2.32 -14.95
N VAL A 68 -0.25 -1.38 -14.83
CA VAL A 68 -1.54 -1.66 -14.18
C VAL A 68 -2.32 -2.76 -14.92
N GLU A 69 -2.34 -2.74 -16.25
CA GLU A 69 -2.98 -3.79 -17.07
C GLU A 69 -2.34 -5.16 -16.82
N VAL A 70 -1.01 -5.22 -16.82
CA VAL A 70 -0.26 -6.46 -16.55
C VAL A 70 -0.52 -6.97 -15.14
N ALA A 71 -0.43 -6.10 -14.13
CA ALA A 71 -0.72 -6.46 -12.74
C ALA A 71 -2.16 -6.95 -12.54
N CYS A 72 -3.13 -6.43 -13.31
CA CYS A 72 -4.51 -6.93 -13.29
C CYS A 72 -4.63 -8.36 -13.85
N ALA A 73 -3.77 -8.75 -14.78
CA ALA A 73 -3.77 -10.07 -15.41
C ALA A 73 -2.92 -11.09 -14.65
N GLU A 74 -2.00 -10.64 -13.80
CA GLU A 74 -1.04 -11.49 -13.10
C GLU A 74 -1.73 -12.37 -12.04
N PRO A 75 -1.60 -13.71 -12.11
CA PRO A 75 -2.15 -14.61 -11.10
C PRO A 75 -1.50 -14.42 -9.72
N ALA A 76 -2.19 -14.89 -8.68
CA ALA A 76 -1.61 -14.89 -7.34
C ALA A 76 -0.47 -15.92 -7.21
N CYS A 77 0.64 -15.52 -6.61
CA CYS A 77 1.84 -16.36 -6.46
C CYS A 77 1.81 -17.24 -5.19
N GLY A 78 0.65 -17.35 -4.53
CA GLY A 78 0.44 -18.12 -3.30
C GLY A 78 0.56 -17.30 -2.00
N ASP A 79 0.55 -17.99 -0.86
CA ASP A 79 0.59 -17.34 0.45
C ASP A 79 1.96 -16.72 0.76
N ASN A 80 1.95 -15.51 1.32
CA ASN A 80 3.16 -14.74 1.65
C ASN A 80 4.05 -14.39 0.44
N ALA A 81 3.50 -14.41 -0.77
CA ALA A 81 4.22 -14.15 -2.02
C ALA A 81 3.87 -12.77 -2.62
N CYS A 82 3.60 -11.77 -1.77
CA CYS A 82 3.21 -10.43 -2.23
C CYS A 82 4.30 -9.75 -3.06
N ALA A 83 5.56 -9.88 -2.67
CA ALA A 83 6.69 -9.37 -3.44
C ALA A 83 6.86 -10.12 -4.78
N ALA A 84 6.75 -11.46 -4.78
CA ALA A 84 6.80 -12.25 -6.00
C ALA A 84 5.73 -11.83 -7.03
N TRP A 85 4.51 -11.54 -6.58
CA TRP A 85 3.47 -11.02 -7.48
C TRP A 85 3.82 -9.65 -8.10
N VAL A 86 4.43 -8.75 -7.32
CA VAL A 86 4.91 -7.47 -7.85
C VAL A 86 6.06 -7.69 -8.84
N GLU A 87 6.96 -8.61 -8.53
CA GLU A 87 8.08 -9.01 -9.39
C GLU A 87 7.58 -9.57 -10.73
N ASP A 88 6.62 -10.49 -10.71
CA ASP A 88 6.05 -11.11 -11.91
C ASP A 88 5.37 -10.05 -12.80
N ALA A 89 4.66 -9.08 -12.21
CA ALA A 89 4.08 -7.97 -12.96
C ALA A 89 5.14 -7.08 -13.65
N PHE A 90 6.31 -6.89 -13.01
CA PHE A 90 7.42 -6.14 -13.58
C PHE A 90 8.13 -6.93 -14.69
N ASP A 91 8.35 -8.23 -14.49
CA ASP A 91 8.97 -9.12 -15.47
C ASP A 91 8.09 -9.27 -16.72
N ALA A 92 6.77 -9.44 -16.54
CA ALA A 92 5.81 -9.50 -17.64
C ALA A 92 5.74 -8.20 -18.47
N LEU A 93 6.13 -7.06 -17.90
CA LEU A 93 6.29 -5.79 -18.62
C LEU A 93 7.70 -5.61 -19.24
N GLY A 94 8.62 -6.55 -19.01
CA GLY A 94 10.00 -6.48 -19.49
C GLY A 94 10.86 -5.45 -18.75
N LEU A 95 10.51 -5.13 -17.49
CA LEU A 95 11.28 -4.21 -16.64
C LEU A 95 12.46 -4.90 -15.93
N GLY A 96 12.53 -6.23 -16.02
CA GLY A 96 13.54 -7.05 -15.40
C GLY A 96 13.17 -7.48 -13.98
N PHE A 97 14.05 -8.29 -13.39
CA PHE A 97 13.83 -8.93 -12.11
C PHE A 97 14.31 -8.06 -10.94
N VAL A 98 13.44 -7.79 -9.98
CA VAL A 98 13.76 -7.07 -8.73
C VAL A 98 13.38 -7.92 -7.52
N GLY A 99 14.22 -8.90 -7.21
CA GLY A 99 13.97 -9.86 -6.13
C GLY A 99 14.03 -9.28 -4.72
N GLY A 100 13.20 -9.80 -3.83
CA GLY A 100 13.37 -9.66 -2.38
C GLY A 100 12.08 -9.84 -1.59
N HIS A 101 12.19 -9.88 -0.26
CA HIS A 101 11.00 -9.77 0.59
C HIS A 101 10.46 -8.33 0.62
N ALA A 102 9.20 -8.13 1.01
CA ALA A 102 8.61 -6.78 1.02
C ALA A 102 9.39 -5.79 1.92
N THR A 103 9.97 -6.22 3.04
CA THR A 103 10.89 -5.40 3.86
C THR A 103 12.14 -4.98 3.08
N GLU A 104 12.69 -5.85 2.24
CA GLU A 104 13.87 -5.50 1.45
C GLU A 104 13.52 -4.51 0.34
N LEU A 105 12.38 -4.69 -0.32
CA LEU A 105 11.88 -3.75 -1.32
C LEU A 105 11.56 -2.38 -0.68
N TYR A 106 10.98 -2.42 0.53
CA TYR A 106 10.70 -1.26 1.36
C TYR A 106 11.97 -0.47 1.70
N GLU A 107 13.05 -1.13 2.14
CA GLU A 107 14.30 -0.42 2.47
C GLU A 107 15.08 0.05 1.24
N ARG A 108 15.07 -0.70 0.15
CA ARG A 108 15.88 -0.39 -1.04
C ARG A 108 15.24 0.66 -1.95
N TYR A 109 13.92 0.60 -2.12
CA TYR A 109 13.24 1.33 -3.19
C TYR A 109 12.13 2.27 -2.70
N CYS A 110 11.70 2.16 -1.44
CA CYS A 110 10.63 2.99 -0.90
C CYS A 110 11.18 4.06 0.06
N SER A 111 11.45 5.26 -0.45
CA SER A 111 11.94 6.40 0.34
C SER A 111 10.92 7.52 0.50
N LEU A 112 9.85 7.53 -0.30
CA LEU A 112 8.85 8.59 -0.33
C LEU A 112 7.73 8.33 0.70
N THR A 113 7.21 9.42 1.26
CA THR A 113 6.17 9.41 2.30
C THR A 113 5.08 10.46 2.10
N ASP A 114 5.24 11.41 1.17
CA ASP A 114 4.21 12.41 0.84
C ASP A 114 3.27 11.92 -0.26
N LEU A 115 1.96 11.89 0.03
CA LEU A 115 0.94 11.32 -0.87
C LEU A 115 0.95 12.01 -2.23
N ALA A 116 1.36 13.28 -2.30
CA ALA A 116 1.50 14.01 -3.55
C ALA A 116 2.57 13.40 -4.48
N ASP A 117 3.56 12.69 -3.93
CA ASP A 117 4.61 12.02 -4.69
C ASP A 117 4.22 10.60 -5.13
N LEU A 118 3.10 10.06 -4.64
CA LEU A 118 2.67 8.70 -4.94
C LEU A 118 2.10 8.61 -6.37
N LYS A 119 2.86 7.95 -7.24
CA LYS A 119 2.56 7.79 -8.67
C LYS A 119 2.14 6.37 -9.04
N VAL A 120 1.32 6.25 -10.08
CA VAL A 120 0.84 4.96 -10.61
C VAL A 120 2.03 4.06 -10.96
N GLY A 121 1.99 2.81 -10.50
CA GLY A 121 3.05 1.82 -10.70
C GLY A 121 4.15 1.85 -9.64
N MET A 122 4.15 2.81 -8.69
CA MET A 122 5.05 2.72 -7.54
C MET A 122 4.67 1.55 -6.63
N ALA A 123 5.69 0.89 -6.09
CA ALA A 123 5.52 -0.05 -4.99
C ALA A 123 5.13 0.73 -3.73
N VAL A 124 4.15 0.22 -2.99
CA VAL A 124 3.75 0.72 -1.68
C VAL A 124 3.97 -0.40 -0.69
N ALA A 125 4.82 -0.17 0.31
CA ALA A 125 5.28 -1.22 1.20
C ALA A 125 5.30 -0.79 2.66
N VAL A 126 5.24 -1.78 3.56
CA VAL A 126 5.53 -1.66 4.98
C VAL A 126 6.63 -2.66 5.34
N GLY A 127 7.53 -2.28 6.25
CA GLY A 127 8.63 -3.15 6.68
C GLY A 127 8.16 -4.31 7.58
N GLU A 128 7.07 -4.12 8.32
CA GLU A 128 6.53 -5.09 9.27
C GLU A 128 5.05 -4.81 9.60
N HIS A 129 4.27 -5.88 9.86
CA HIS A 129 2.89 -5.80 10.36
C HIS A 129 2.52 -7.01 11.27
N PRO A 130 1.50 -6.90 12.15
CA PRO A 130 1.30 -7.83 13.27
C PRO A 130 0.37 -9.01 12.95
N TYR A 131 -0.09 -9.16 11.71
CA TYR A 131 -1.18 -10.09 11.37
C TYR A 131 -0.72 -11.53 11.10
N SER A 132 0.59 -11.74 10.87
CA SER A 132 1.18 -13.07 10.70
C SER A 132 2.66 -13.05 11.08
N ALA A 133 3.23 -14.24 11.31
CA ALA A 133 4.68 -14.37 11.54
C ALA A 133 5.50 -13.90 10.34
N ALA A 134 5.02 -14.17 9.12
CA ALA A 134 5.62 -13.70 7.88
C ALA A 134 5.53 -12.17 7.79
N GLY A 135 4.36 -11.58 8.03
CA GLY A 135 4.16 -10.13 8.01
C GLY A 135 5.03 -9.37 8.99
N ARG A 136 5.31 -9.98 10.15
CA ARG A 136 6.20 -9.39 11.16
C ARG A 136 7.68 -9.41 10.75
N ARG A 137 8.07 -10.33 9.87
CA ARG A 137 9.47 -10.49 9.44
C ARG A 137 9.76 -9.89 8.07
N PHE A 138 8.78 -9.95 7.18
CA PHE A 138 8.95 -9.69 5.75
C PHE A 138 8.07 -8.55 5.24
N GLY A 139 7.21 -7.97 6.09
CA GLY A 139 6.37 -6.86 5.72
C GLY A 139 5.26 -7.23 4.73
N HIS A 140 4.77 -6.23 4.01
CA HIS A 140 3.79 -6.39 2.92
C HIS A 140 4.00 -5.34 1.84
N VAL A 141 3.73 -5.69 0.59
CA VAL A 141 3.89 -4.79 -0.57
C VAL A 141 2.74 -4.96 -1.56
N GLY A 142 2.38 -3.86 -2.22
CA GLY A 142 1.49 -3.84 -3.37
C GLY A 142 1.88 -2.74 -4.36
N LEU A 143 1.07 -2.59 -5.41
CA LEU A 143 1.24 -1.58 -6.44
C LEU A 143 0.15 -0.52 -6.33
N TYR A 144 0.54 0.75 -6.35
CA TYR A 144 -0.42 1.83 -6.51
C TYR A 144 -0.92 1.87 -7.96
N VAL A 145 -2.24 1.79 -8.15
CA VAL A 145 -2.87 1.62 -9.47
C VAL A 145 -3.74 2.82 -9.86
N GLY A 146 -3.51 3.96 -9.22
CA GLY A 146 -4.25 5.20 -9.46
C GLY A 146 -5.57 5.29 -8.71
N ASP A 147 -6.10 6.50 -8.68
CA ASP A 147 -7.44 6.84 -8.15
C ASP A 147 -7.64 6.41 -6.69
N GLY A 148 -6.60 6.57 -5.86
CA GLY A 148 -6.65 6.19 -4.45
C GLY A 148 -6.82 4.68 -4.24
N ARG A 149 -6.38 3.86 -5.20
CA ARG A 149 -6.48 2.39 -5.14
C ARG A 149 -5.11 1.74 -5.20
N LEU A 150 -5.01 0.63 -4.50
CA LEU A 150 -3.82 -0.22 -4.46
C LEU A 150 -4.23 -1.64 -4.83
N MET A 151 -3.34 -2.37 -5.50
CA MET A 151 -3.46 -3.79 -5.72
C MET A 151 -2.36 -4.55 -4.98
N ASP A 152 -2.75 -5.61 -4.29
CA ASP A 152 -1.85 -6.49 -3.56
C ASP A 152 -2.24 -7.95 -3.74
N CYS A 153 -1.26 -8.84 -3.54
CA CYS A 153 -1.48 -10.27 -3.42
C CYS A 153 -1.39 -10.66 -1.95
N VAL A 154 -2.47 -11.20 -1.39
CA VAL A 154 -2.56 -11.61 0.01
C VAL A 154 -3.41 -12.88 0.12
N GLU A 155 -3.01 -13.83 0.96
CA GLU A 155 -3.74 -15.10 1.18
C GLU A 155 -4.10 -15.81 -0.14
N GLY A 156 -3.14 -15.87 -1.08
CA GLY A 156 -3.31 -16.51 -2.38
C GLY A 156 -4.30 -15.82 -3.31
N ARG A 157 -4.60 -14.52 -3.10
CA ARG A 157 -5.53 -13.75 -3.91
C ARG A 157 -4.97 -12.39 -4.26
N VAL A 158 -5.11 -12.02 -5.53
CA VAL A 158 -4.93 -10.62 -5.97
C VAL A 158 -6.23 -9.88 -5.72
N ARG A 159 -6.13 -8.69 -5.11
CA ARG A 159 -7.28 -7.84 -4.86
C ARG A 159 -6.95 -6.38 -5.14
N ARG A 160 -8.00 -5.58 -5.28
CA ARG A 160 -7.92 -4.11 -5.31
C ARG A 160 -8.54 -3.56 -4.03
N ALA A 161 -7.80 -2.75 -3.29
CA ALA A 161 -8.22 -2.13 -2.04
C ALA A 161 -8.19 -0.59 -2.13
N PRO A 162 -9.04 0.11 -1.38
CA PRO A 162 -8.85 1.53 -1.10
C PRO A 162 -7.49 1.78 -0.44
N LEU A 163 -6.78 2.82 -0.88
CA LEU A 163 -5.41 3.10 -0.42
C LEU A 163 -5.37 3.46 1.07
N ASP A 164 -6.29 4.30 1.54
CA ASP A 164 -6.40 4.66 2.97
C ASP A 164 -6.60 3.44 3.87
N LEU A 165 -7.48 2.52 3.47
CA LEU A 165 -7.70 1.26 4.18
C LEU A 165 -6.43 0.41 4.19
N TRP A 166 -5.74 0.28 3.05
CA TRP A 166 -4.51 -0.51 2.97
C TRP A 166 -3.40 0.08 3.84
N LEU A 167 -3.14 1.39 3.71
CA LEU A 167 -2.14 2.12 4.48
C LEU A 167 -2.43 2.07 5.99
N SER A 168 -3.70 2.14 6.38
CA SER A 168 -4.11 2.07 7.78
C SER A 168 -4.03 0.65 8.34
N THR A 169 -4.37 -0.37 7.54
CA THR A 169 -4.32 -1.78 7.95
C THR A 169 -2.87 -2.24 8.10
N TYR A 170 -2.05 -2.11 7.06
CA TYR A 170 -0.68 -2.65 7.10
C TYR A 170 0.30 -1.73 7.83
N GLY A 171 0.02 -0.42 7.86
CA GLY A 171 0.88 0.58 8.48
C GLY A 171 0.79 0.67 10.01
N VAL A 172 0.22 -0.34 10.68
CA VAL A 172 -0.01 -0.30 12.14
C VAL A 172 1.28 -0.41 12.96
N MET A 173 2.30 -1.11 12.45
CA MET A 173 3.58 -1.30 13.13
C MET A 173 4.68 -0.40 12.54
N SER A 174 4.79 -0.39 11.21
CA SER A 174 5.77 0.42 10.48
C SER A 174 5.06 1.40 9.55
N ALA A 175 5.65 2.57 9.35
CA ALA A 175 5.09 3.57 8.44
C ALA A 175 5.12 3.02 6.99
N PRO A 176 4.02 3.13 6.23
CA PRO A 176 4.07 2.85 4.80
C PRO A 176 4.98 3.84 4.08
N ARG A 177 5.72 3.34 3.08
CA ARG A 177 6.54 4.13 2.16
C ARG A 177 6.28 3.69 0.73
N TRP A 178 6.66 4.51 -0.24
CA TRP A 178 6.57 4.16 -1.66
C TRP A 178 7.78 4.60 -2.45
N GLY A 179 7.91 4.01 -3.64
CA GLY A 179 8.88 4.43 -4.62
C GLY A 179 8.95 3.50 -5.82
N TRP A 180 9.95 3.76 -6.66
CA TRP A 180 10.15 3.04 -7.92
C TRP A 180 10.97 1.78 -7.70
N LEU A 181 10.32 0.64 -7.87
CA LEU A 181 10.98 -0.66 -7.80
C LEU A 181 12.10 -0.74 -8.84
N GLY A 182 13.27 -1.24 -8.43
CA GLY A 182 14.47 -1.28 -9.28
C GLY A 182 15.06 0.10 -9.61
N GLY A 183 14.55 1.19 -9.03
CA GLY A 183 14.91 2.56 -9.42
C GLY A 183 14.34 2.98 -10.78
N ILE A 184 13.36 2.24 -11.32
CA ILE A 184 12.80 2.46 -12.65
C ILE A 184 11.62 3.44 -12.56
N ASP A 185 11.87 4.72 -12.84
CA ASP A 185 10.81 5.73 -12.88
C ASP A 185 9.96 5.57 -14.15
N LEU A 186 8.73 5.08 -13.98
CA LEU A 186 7.78 4.86 -15.09
C LEU A 186 7.06 6.14 -15.54
N SER A 187 7.24 7.24 -14.81
CA SER A 187 6.70 8.55 -15.18
C SER A 187 7.59 9.32 -16.15
N LEU A 188 8.83 8.87 -16.34
CA LEU A 188 9.72 9.37 -17.38
C LEU A 188 9.37 8.69 -18.72
N ALA A 189 9.30 9.49 -19.78
CA ALA A 189 8.99 9.04 -21.14
C ALA A 189 10.12 8.17 -21.73
#